data_AF-A0A016WI46-F1
#
_entry.id   AF-A0A016WI46-F1
#
_cell.length_a   1.000
_cell.length_b   1.000
_cell.length_c   1.000
_cell.angle_alpha   90.00
_cell.angle_beta   90.00
_cell.angle_gamma   90.00
#
_symmetry.space_group_name_H-M   'P 1'
#
loop_
_entity.id
_entity.type
_entity.pdbx_description
1 polymer ?
#
loop_
_entity_poly.entity_id
_entity_poly.type
_entity_poly.pdbx_seq_one_letter_code
_entity_poly.pdbx_strand_id
1 'polypeptide(L)'
;MKSASVILLCIMCGVTLAKLRCGNDGIQHGIAQNLLQNDCKGRLGKIDACCVSHTTCYQQKKTQKVCDDTFCDCINQAANSLPLCSFHANNFCATARTFGGFQYNKPPQ
;
A
#
# COMPACT_ATOMS: atom_id res chain seq x y z
N MET A 1 -17.85 -16.79 -36.99
CA MET A 1 -17.01 -15.62 -36.66
C MET A 1 -17.60 -14.72 -35.55
N LYS A 2 -18.32 -15.27 -34.55
CA LYS A 2 -18.88 -14.48 -33.42
C LYS A 2 -18.23 -14.87 -32.08
N SER A 3 -17.73 -16.10 -31.96
CA SER A 3 -17.14 -16.61 -30.72
C SER A 3 -15.78 -16.02 -30.37
N ALA A 4 -14.94 -15.66 -31.36
CA ALA A 4 -13.64 -15.05 -31.10
C ALA A 4 -13.76 -13.64 -30.48
N SER A 5 -14.78 -12.87 -30.88
CA SER A 5 -15.05 -11.53 -30.35
C SER A 5 -15.55 -11.55 -28.91
N VAL A 6 -16.28 -12.60 -28.50
CA VAL A 6 -16.76 -12.77 -27.12
C VAL A 6 -15.62 -13.17 -26.18
N ILE A 7 -14.72 -14.05 -26.64
CA ILE A 7 -13.54 -14.47 -25.85
C ILE A 7 -12.58 -13.29 -25.61
N LEU A 8 -12.37 -12.44 -26.63
CA LEU A 8 -11.49 -11.28 -26.50
C LEU A 8 -12.04 -10.23 -25.51
N LEU A 9 -13.37 -10.07 -25.41
CA LEU A 9 -14.02 -9.16 -24.47
C LEU A 9 -13.90 -9.64 -23.01
N CYS A 10 -13.98 -10.95 -22.77
CA CYS A 10 -13.87 -11.53 -21.42
C CYS A 10 -12.46 -11.40 -20.82
N ILE A 11 -11.42 -11.38 -21.67
CA ILE A 11 -10.02 -11.23 -21.22
C ILE A 11 -9.75 -9.83 -20.68
N MET A 12 -10.41 -8.79 -21.21
CA MET A 12 -10.21 -7.39 -20.80
C MET A 12 -10.90 -7.01 -19.48
N CYS A 13 -11.89 -7.80 -19.02
CA CYS A 13 -12.55 -7.56 -17.74
C CYS A 13 -11.75 -8.05 -16.52
N GLY A 14 -10.71 -8.87 -16.70
CA GLY A 14 -10.05 -9.60 -15.61
C GLY A 14 -8.86 -8.90 -14.94
N VAL A 15 -8.37 -7.78 -15.47
CA VAL A 15 -7.18 -7.09 -14.97
C VAL A 15 -7.51 -5.67 -14.53
N THR A 16 -8.35 -5.56 -13.49
CA THR A 16 -8.27 -4.37 -12.65
C THR A 16 -6.96 -4.46 -11.87
N LEU A 17 -5.98 -3.63 -12.22
CA LEU A 17 -4.76 -3.52 -11.43
C LEU A 17 -5.19 -3.01 -10.04
N ALA A 18 -5.12 -3.89 -9.04
CA ALA A 18 -5.47 -3.54 -7.67
C ALA A 18 -4.69 -2.29 -7.26
N LYS A 19 -5.42 -1.22 -6.93
CA LYS A 19 -4.83 0.06 -6.54
C LYS A 19 -4.16 -0.09 -5.18
N LEU A 20 -2.86 0.19 -5.11
CA LEU A 20 -2.13 0.27 -3.84
C LEU A 20 -2.65 1.46 -3.01
N ARG A 21 -3.00 1.21 -1.75
CA ARG A 21 -3.65 2.14 -0.81
C ARG A 21 -2.68 2.68 0.24
N CYS A 22 -1.41 2.81 -0.12
CA CYS A 22 -0.41 3.45 0.73
C CYS A 22 -0.44 4.97 0.53
N GLY A 23 -0.65 5.72 1.60
CA GLY A 23 -0.90 7.16 1.58
C GLY A 23 -2.35 7.50 1.93
N ASN A 24 -2.64 8.80 2.05
CA ASN A 24 -3.90 9.30 2.56
C ASN A 24 -4.96 9.59 1.48
N ASP A 25 -4.53 9.84 0.24
CA ASP A 25 -5.41 10.21 -0.86
C ASP A 25 -5.01 9.53 -2.18
N GLY A 26 -5.83 9.76 -3.20
CA GLY A 26 -5.65 9.13 -4.51
C GLY A 26 -4.34 9.51 -5.23
N ILE A 27 -3.76 10.68 -4.93
CA ILE A 27 -2.48 11.12 -5.50
C ILE A 27 -1.35 10.35 -4.85
N GLN A 28 -1.33 10.30 -3.51
CA GLN A 28 -0.32 9.56 -2.75
C GLN A 28 -0.35 8.07 -3.07
N HIS A 29 -1.53 7.48 -3.26
CA HIS A 29 -1.69 6.10 -3.74
C HIS A 29 -1.01 5.89 -5.09
N GLY A 30 -1.18 6.83 -6.03
CA GLY A 30 -0.55 6.76 -7.35
C GLY A 30 0.98 6.89 -7.30
N ILE A 31 1.50 7.78 -6.45
CA ILE A 31 2.94 7.91 -6.23
C ILE A 31 3.51 6.62 -5.64
N ALA A 32 2.87 6.08 -4.60
CA ALA A 32 3.28 4.83 -3.97
C ALA A 32 3.28 3.66 -4.97
N GLN A 33 2.23 3.55 -5.79
CA GLN A 33 2.15 2.53 -6.85
C GLN A 33 3.35 2.65 -7.81
N ASN A 34 3.65 3.86 -8.28
CA ASN A 34 4.73 4.09 -9.24
C ASN A 34 6.11 3.77 -8.67
N LEU A 35 6.36 4.07 -7.39
CA LEU A 35 7.61 3.74 -6.71
C LEU A 35 7.81 2.23 -6.55
N LEU A 36 6.73 1.50 -6.24
CA LEU A 36 6.82 0.10 -5.82
C LEU A 36 6.60 -0.91 -6.96
N GLN A 37 5.93 -0.53 -8.06
CA GLN A 37 5.48 -1.50 -9.07
C GLN A 37 6.59 -2.38 -9.66
N ASN A 38 7.79 -1.82 -9.82
CA ASN A 38 8.94 -2.55 -10.35
C ASN A 38 9.80 -3.14 -9.23
N ASP A 39 10.11 -2.32 -8.22
CA ASP A 39 11.06 -2.68 -7.16
C ASP A 39 10.49 -3.71 -6.18
N CYS A 40 9.17 -3.78 -6.06
CA CYS A 40 8.42 -4.69 -5.20
C CYS A 40 7.53 -5.68 -5.98
N LYS A 41 7.99 -6.10 -7.17
CA LYS A 41 7.24 -7.05 -8.00
C LYS A 41 6.84 -8.30 -7.21
N GLY A 42 5.56 -8.64 -7.25
CA GLY A 42 5.00 -9.78 -6.49
C GLY A 42 4.88 -9.55 -4.97
N ARG A 43 5.07 -8.32 -4.47
CA ARG A 43 4.87 -7.93 -3.07
C ARG A 43 3.80 -6.85 -2.88
N LEU A 44 3.36 -6.17 -3.94
CA LEU A 44 2.37 -5.08 -3.87
C LEU A 44 1.15 -5.42 -3.02
N GLY A 45 0.56 -6.60 -3.16
CA GLY A 45 -0.61 -6.99 -2.35
C GLY A 45 -0.31 -7.12 -0.86
N LYS A 46 0.90 -7.58 -0.49
CA LYS A 46 1.32 -7.66 0.92
C LYS A 46 1.60 -6.27 1.50
N ILE A 47 2.25 -5.41 0.71
CA ILE A 47 2.51 -4.02 1.11
C ILE A 47 1.19 -3.26 1.27
N ASP A 48 0.25 -3.44 0.34
CA ASP A 48 -1.10 -2.86 0.41
C ASP A 48 -1.81 -3.25 1.70
N ALA A 49 -1.76 -4.53 2.06
CA ALA A 49 -2.37 -5.03 3.29
C ALA A 49 -1.79 -4.35 4.55
N CYS A 50 -0.48 -4.09 4.58
CA CYS A 50 0.15 -3.32 5.66
C CYS A 50 -0.39 -1.88 5.74
N CYS A 51 -0.52 -1.21 4.60
CA CYS A 51 -1.02 0.18 4.54
C CYS A 51 -2.49 0.29 4.95
N VAL A 52 -3.32 -0.68 4.56
CA VAL A 52 -4.72 -0.75 5.00
C VAL A 52 -4.80 -0.99 6.50
N SER A 53 -4.01 -1.94 7.02
CA SER A 53 -3.99 -2.24 8.46
C SER A 53 -3.56 -1.02 9.29
N HIS A 54 -2.55 -0.27 8.82
CA HIS A 54 -2.10 0.97 9.46
C HIS A 54 -3.20 2.04 9.49
N THR A 55 -3.88 2.25 8.36
CA THR A 55 -5.02 3.16 8.25
C THR A 55 -6.13 2.77 9.23
N THR A 56 -6.49 1.49 9.29
CA THR A 56 -7.48 0.98 10.23
C THR A 56 -7.04 1.17 11.68
N CYS A 57 -5.75 0.99 11.99
CA CYS A 57 -5.20 1.23 13.32
C CYS A 57 -5.36 2.69 13.75
N TYR A 58 -5.09 3.64 12.85
CA TYR A 58 -5.33 5.07 13.09
C TYR A 58 -6.82 5.39 13.28
N GLN A 59 -7.70 4.80 12.46
CA GLN A 59 -9.16 4.96 12.59
C GLN A 59 -9.70 4.45 13.93
N GLN A 60 -9.12 3.36 14.45
CA GLN A 60 -9.43 2.81 15.77
C GLN A 60 -8.84 3.62 16.94
N LYS A 61 -8.10 4.69 16.66
CA LYS A 61 -7.45 5.57 17.65
C LYS A 61 -6.58 4.79 18.66
N LYS A 62 -5.97 3.68 18.22
CA LYS A 62 -4.84 3.09 18.95
C LYS A 62 -3.68 4.08 18.92
N THR A 63 -2.80 4.06 19.92
CA THR A 63 -1.69 5.03 19.97
C THR A 63 -0.88 5.04 18.67
N GLN A 64 -0.49 6.23 18.18
CA GLN A 64 0.26 6.37 16.95
C GLN A 64 1.51 5.47 16.92
N LYS A 65 2.28 5.44 18.02
CA LYS A 65 3.46 4.59 18.16
C LYS A 65 3.17 3.11 17.89
N VAL A 66 2.10 2.57 18.47
CA VAL A 66 1.70 1.16 18.27
C VAL A 66 1.36 0.90 16.80
N CYS A 67 0.63 1.81 16.16
CA CYS A 67 0.27 1.68 14.77
C CYS A 67 1.50 1.76 13.85
N ASP A 68 2.38 2.73 14.08
CA ASP A 68 3.58 2.95 13.27
C ASP A 68 4.57 1.79 13.42
N ASP A 69 4.79 1.28 14.65
CA ASP A 69 5.66 0.13 14.88
C ASP A 69 5.12 -1.14 14.20
N THR A 70 3.83 -1.43 14.36
CA THR A 70 3.17 -2.57 13.69
C THR A 70 3.25 -2.46 12.16
N PHE A 71 3.07 -1.24 11.64
CA PHE A 71 3.20 -0.97 10.21
C PHE A 71 4.62 -1.20 9.72
N CYS A 72 5.63 -0.68 10.43
CA CYS A 72 7.04 -0.85 10.09
C CYS A 72 7.44 -2.33 10.06
N ASP A 73 6.99 -3.11 11.04
CA ASP A 73 7.25 -4.56 11.08
C ASP A 73 6.59 -5.27 9.89
N CYS A 74 5.33 -4.95 9.61
CA CYS A 74 4.58 -5.53 8.49
C CYS A 74 5.25 -5.24 7.13
N ILE A 75 5.55 -3.97 6.86
CA ILE A 75 6.03 -3.56 5.53
C ILE A 75 7.45 -4.07 5.26
N ASN A 76 8.30 -4.15 6.29
CA ASN A 76 9.64 -4.73 6.16
C ASN A 76 9.58 -6.25 5.92
N GLN A 77 8.68 -6.97 6.60
CA GLN A 77 8.45 -8.39 6.34
C GLN A 77 7.87 -8.62 4.93
N ALA A 78 6.95 -7.75 4.47
CA ALA A 78 6.39 -7.82 3.13
C ALA A 78 7.44 -7.59 2.03
N ALA A 79 8.41 -6.71 2.27
CA ALA A 79 9.47 -6.37 1.34
C ALA A 79 10.67 -7.33 1.34
N ASN A 80 10.75 -8.25 2.33
CA ASN A 80 11.91 -9.09 2.59
C ASN A 80 12.49 -9.77 1.34
N SER A 81 13.82 -9.92 1.34
CA SER A 81 14.62 -10.51 0.27
C SER A 81 14.59 -9.76 -1.08
N LEU A 82 14.14 -8.50 -1.11
CA LEU A 82 14.24 -7.60 -2.26
C LEU A 82 14.87 -6.26 -1.82
N PRO A 83 16.14 -5.97 -2.17
CA PRO A 83 16.85 -4.79 -1.64
C PRO A 83 16.16 -3.45 -1.92
N LEU A 84 15.76 -3.19 -3.17
CA LEU A 84 15.08 -1.94 -3.52
C LEU A 84 13.70 -1.85 -2.86
N CYS A 85 12.96 -2.97 -2.81
CA CYS A 85 11.70 -3.00 -2.09
C CYS A 85 11.89 -2.69 -0.58
N SER A 86 12.94 -3.24 0.03
CA SER A 86 13.26 -3.02 1.43
C SER A 86 13.68 -1.57 1.69
N PHE A 87 14.40 -0.94 0.75
CA PHE A 87 14.68 0.49 0.80
C PHE A 87 13.39 1.32 0.82
N HIS A 88 12.44 1.04 -0.08
CA HIS A 88 11.16 1.74 -0.07
C HIS A 88 10.38 1.46 1.22
N ALA A 89 10.29 0.22 1.68
CA ALA A 89 9.62 -0.16 2.92
C ALA A 89 10.15 0.63 4.14
N ASN A 90 11.48 0.78 4.23
CA ASN A 90 12.11 1.62 5.25
C ASN A 90 11.73 3.10 5.11
N ASN A 91 11.68 3.63 3.89
CA ASN A 91 11.23 5.01 3.65
C ASN A 91 9.76 5.22 4.02
N PHE A 92 8.88 4.26 3.70
CA PHE A 92 7.47 4.30 4.11
C PHE A 92 7.34 4.28 5.63
N CYS A 93 8.07 3.39 6.32
CA CYS A 93 8.12 3.35 7.79
C CYS A 93 8.60 4.69 8.38
N ALA A 94 9.70 5.25 7.88
CA ALA A 94 10.23 6.53 8.33
C ALA A 94 9.23 7.67 8.09
N THR A 95 8.55 7.67 6.93
CA THR A 95 7.52 8.65 6.57
C THR A 95 6.33 8.57 7.53
N ALA A 96 5.85 7.36 7.85
CA ALA A 96 4.77 7.16 8.81
C ALA A 96 5.14 7.71 10.20
N ARG A 97 6.35 7.41 10.70
CA ARG A 97 6.81 7.91 12.00
C ARG A 97 6.99 9.42 12.04
N THR A 98 7.48 10.01 10.94
CA THR A 98 7.83 11.44 10.88
C THR A 98 6.59 12.30 10.63
N PHE A 99 5.70 11.87 9.74
CA PHE A 99 4.58 12.68 9.23
C PHE A 99 3.21 12.09 9.57
N GLY A 100 3.12 10.85 10.06
CA GLY A 100 1.86 10.17 10.35
C GLY A 100 1.01 10.87 11.40
N GLY A 101 1.61 11.67 12.27
CA GLY A 101 0.92 12.50 13.26
C GLY A 101 -0.11 13.45 12.63
N PHE A 102 0.14 13.98 11.43
CA PHE A 102 -0.83 14.83 10.73
C PHE A 102 -2.12 14.09 10.40
N GLN A 103 -1.99 12.82 10.01
CA GLN A 103 -3.15 11.99 9.68
C GLN A 103 -3.80 11.40 10.93
N TYR A 104 -2.99 10.95 11.89
CA TYR A 104 -3.46 10.39 13.16
C TYR A 104 -4.35 11.38 13.95
N ASN A 105 -3.93 12.65 13.98
CA ASN A 105 -4.61 13.72 14.71
C ASN A 105 -5.79 14.34 13.95
N LYS A 106 -6.08 13.90 12.72
CA LYS A 106 -7.24 14.38 11.98
C LYS A 106 -8.53 14.03 12.76
N PRO A 107 -9.48 14.99 12.89
CA PRO A 107 -10.81 14.70 13.43
C PRO A 107 -11.48 13.57 12.63
N PRO A 108 -12.34 12.75 13.27
CA PRO A 108 -13.21 11.83 12.53
C PRO A 108 -14.02 12.61 11.49
N GLN A 109 -14.16 12.04 10.30
CA GLN A 109 -15.00 12.59 9.23
C GLN A 109 -16.43 12.12 9.40
#